data_AF-A0A419DB73-F1
#
_entry.id   AF-A0A419DB73-F1
#
_cell.length_a   1.000
_cell.length_b   1.000
_cell.length_c   1.000
_cell.angle_alpha   90.00
_cell.angle_beta   90.00
_cell.angle_gamma   90.00
#
_symmetry.space_group_name_H-M   'P 1'
#
loop_
_entity.id
_entity.type
_entity.pdbx_description
1 polymer ?
#
loop_
_entity_poly.entity_id
_entity_poly.type
_entity_poly.pdbx_seq_one_letter_code
_entity_poly.pdbx_strand_id
1 'polypeptide(L)'
;MSVLREELLNDPLGWGYAGMSDNAAAARLNDPTLRNVPRDIIQTWEILDATAPADFAGLTADQKQTYLTIISAGTISIASQNIRTALAAMFGAGSATRANLIVLQTRKGSRAEEIGLERVRTGHVTAARG
;
A
#
# COMPACT_ATOMS: atom_id res chain seq x y z
N MET A 1 24.61 10.09 6.64
CA MET A 1 23.93 10.67 5.47
C MET A 1 22.43 10.60 5.72
N SER A 2 21.64 11.60 5.34
CA SER A 2 20.17 11.54 5.50
C SER A 2 19.54 10.75 4.36
N VAL A 3 18.45 10.02 4.64
CA VAL A 3 17.68 9.25 3.64
C VAL A 3 17.30 10.09 2.42
N LEU A 4 16.95 11.37 2.63
CA LEU A 4 16.65 12.31 1.56
C LEU A 4 17.85 12.56 0.63
N ARG A 5 19.07 12.67 1.18
CA ARG A 5 20.27 12.88 0.35
C ARG A 5 20.57 11.65 -0.49
N GLU A 6 20.43 10.46 0.08
CA GLU A 6 20.63 9.19 -0.65
C GLU A 6 19.60 9.04 -1.79
N GLU A 7 18.33 9.35 -1.55
CA GLU A 7 17.28 9.35 -2.56
C GLU A 7 17.59 10.31 -3.72
N LEU A 8 18.01 11.54 -3.40
CA LEU A 8 18.30 12.57 -4.41
C LEU A 8 19.57 12.28 -5.22
N LEU A 9 20.59 11.67 -4.60
CA LEU A 9 21.87 11.36 -5.25
C LEU A 9 21.80 10.09 -6.09
N ASN A 10 21.24 9.02 -5.53
CA ASN A 10 21.24 7.71 -6.17
C ASN A 10 20.08 7.55 -7.15
N ASP A 11 19.04 8.39 -7.03
CA ASP A 11 17.84 8.39 -7.88
C ASP A 11 17.36 6.97 -8.22
N PRO A 12 17.00 6.16 -7.21
CA PRO A 12 16.70 4.74 -7.39
C PRO A 12 15.50 4.48 -8.31
N LEU A 13 14.66 5.49 -8.54
CA LEU A 13 13.49 5.43 -9.43
C LEU A 13 13.75 6.06 -10.81
N GLY A 14 14.94 6.61 -11.05
CA GLY A 14 15.31 7.26 -12.32
C GLY A 14 14.42 8.44 -12.68
N TRP A 15 13.97 9.22 -11.68
CA TRP A 15 13.12 10.39 -11.91
C TRP A 15 13.87 11.60 -12.46
N GLY A 16 15.21 11.57 -12.44
CA GLY A 16 16.05 12.64 -12.94
C GLY A 16 16.21 13.79 -11.96
N TYR A 17 16.31 13.51 -10.64
CA TYR A 17 16.38 14.56 -9.62
C TYR A 17 17.50 15.56 -9.88
N ALA A 18 18.66 15.12 -10.39
CA ALA A 18 19.80 15.99 -10.69
C ALA A 18 19.45 17.16 -11.64
N GLY A 19 18.52 16.95 -12.58
CA GLY A 19 18.05 18.01 -13.50
C GLY A 19 16.89 18.85 -12.95
N MET A 20 16.31 18.47 -11.80
CA MET A 20 15.17 19.16 -11.22
C MET A 20 15.61 20.29 -10.29
N SER A 21 14.87 21.41 -10.32
CA SER A 21 14.95 22.41 -9.26
C SER A 21 14.55 21.81 -7.91
N ASP A 22 15.02 22.39 -6.81
CA ASP A 22 14.70 21.90 -5.46
C ASP A 22 13.19 21.83 -5.23
N ASN A 23 12.44 22.80 -5.76
CA ASN A 23 10.99 22.84 -5.67
C ASN A 23 10.33 21.72 -6.48
N ALA A 24 10.83 21.44 -7.70
CA ALA A 24 10.32 20.34 -8.52
C ALA A 24 10.61 18.98 -7.91
N ALA A 25 11.82 18.78 -7.35
CA ALA A 25 12.16 17.55 -6.63
C ALA A 25 11.28 17.38 -5.38
N ALA A 26 11.07 18.44 -4.59
CA ALA A 26 10.16 18.39 -3.44
C ALA A 26 8.71 18.08 -3.86
N ALA A 27 8.19 18.71 -4.90
CA ALA A 27 6.85 18.43 -5.42
C ALA A 27 6.71 16.98 -5.87
N ARG A 28 7.71 16.47 -6.62
CA ARG A 28 7.74 15.09 -7.11
C ARG A 28 7.79 14.07 -5.97
N LEU A 29 8.62 14.31 -4.95
CA LEU A 29 8.74 13.44 -3.78
C LEU A 29 7.43 13.35 -2.97
N ASN A 30 6.66 14.45 -2.92
CA ASN A 30 5.40 14.52 -2.17
C ASN A 30 4.14 14.18 -3.00
N ASP A 31 4.27 13.88 -4.29
CA ASP A 31 3.10 13.56 -5.12
C ASP A 31 2.46 12.26 -4.61
N PRO A 32 1.21 12.31 -4.09
CA PRO A 32 0.58 11.18 -3.42
C PRO A 32 0.09 10.10 -4.39
N THR A 33 0.32 10.25 -5.70
CA THR A 33 -0.19 9.32 -6.73
C THR A 33 0.87 8.41 -7.32
N LEU A 34 2.16 8.73 -7.10
CA LEU A 34 3.27 8.09 -7.81
C LEU A 34 3.71 6.77 -7.20
N ARG A 35 3.40 6.50 -5.93
CA ARG A 35 3.80 5.29 -5.21
C ARG A 35 2.60 4.53 -4.68
N ASN A 36 2.81 3.24 -4.41
CA ASN A 36 1.88 2.40 -3.67
C ASN A 36 2.51 2.15 -2.29
N VAL A 37 1.90 2.71 -1.25
CA VAL A 37 2.36 2.57 0.13
C VAL A 37 1.50 1.51 0.83
N PRO A 38 2.10 0.58 1.61
CA PRO A 38 1.35 -0.37 2.39
C PRO A 38 0.34 0.33 3.31
N ARG A 39 -0.85 -0.26 3.44
CA ARG A 39 -1.82 0.15 4.45
C ARG A 39 -1.58 -0.63 5.74
N ASP A 40 -1.92 -0.05 6.88
CA ASP A 40 -1.90 -0.76 8.17
C ASP A 40 -3.22 -1.48 8.44
N ILE A 41 -4.33 -0.80 8.10
CA ILE A 41 -5.70 -1.22 8.40
C ILE A 41 -6.56 -1.17 7.13
N ILE A 42 -7.40 -2.19 6.97
CA ILE A 42 -8.45 -2.27 5.95
C ILE A 42 -9.81 -2.27 6.65
N GLN A 43 -10.77 -1.53 6.12
CA GLN A 43 -12.16 -1.59 6.57
C GLN A 43 -12.81 -2.86 6.01
N THR A 44 -13.56 -3.59 6.83
CA THR A 44 -14.09 -4.89 6.40
C THR A 44 -15.10 -4.81 5.26
N TRP A 45 -15.74 -3.65 5.05
CA TRP A 45 -16.59 -3.44 3.87
C TRP A 45 -15.80 -3.42 2.56
N GLU A 46 -14.52 -3.01 2.57
CA GLU A 46 -13.65 -3.06 1.38
C GLU A 46 -13.34 -4.51 1.00
N ILE A 47 -13.23 -5.40 1.99
CA ILE A 47 -13.05 -6.85 1.76
C ILE A 47 -14.31 -7.42 1.09
N LEU A 48 -15.48 -7.00 1.54
CA LEU A 48 -16.75 -7.40 0.95
C LEU A 48 -16.85 -6.93 -0.51
N ASP A 49 -16.50 -5.68 -0.79
CA ASP A 49 -16.48 -5.10 -2.15
C ASP A 49 -15.44 -5.80 -3.06
N ALA A 50 -14.28 -6.17 -2.51
CA ALA A 50 -13.25 -6.93 -3.23
C ALA A 50 -13.63 -8.39 -3.51
N THR A 51 -14.71 -8.90 -2.92
CA THR A 51 -15.08 -10.32 -3.02
C THR A 51 -15.91 -10.58 -4.27
N ALA A 52 -15.38 -11.43 -5.15
CA ALA A 52 -16.09 -11.87 -6.34
C ALA A 52 -17.22 -12.83 -5.97
N PRO A 53 -18.46 -12.64 -6.47
CA PRO A 53 -19.59 -13.50 -6.13
C PRO A 53 -19.36 -14.99 -6.43
N ALA A 54 -18.67 -15.31 -7.53
CA ALA A 54 -18.36 -16.69 -7.91
C ALA A 54 -17.39 -17.36 -6.93
N ASP A 55 -16.35 -16.63 -6.49
CA ASP A 55 -15.40 -17.12 -5.50
C ASP A 55 -16.09 -17.37 -4.16
N PHE A 56 -16.96 -16.44 -3.72
CA PHE A 56 -17.73 -16.61 -2.48
C PHE A 56 -18.70 -17.80 -2.56
N ALA A 57 -19.37 -17.98 -3.69
CA ALA A 57 -20.29 -19.10 -3.91
C ALA A 57 -19.58 -20.45 -3.73
N GLY A 58 -18.34 -20.55 -4.20
CA GLY A 58 -17.49 -21.75 -4.12
C GLY A 58 -16.96 -22.10 -2.72
N LEU A 59 -17.13 -21.24 -1.72
CA LEU A 59 -16.72 -21.54 -0.35
C LEU A 59 -17.64 -22.56 0.32
N THR A 60 -17.05 -23.42 1.15
CA THR A 60 -17.77 -24.32 2.08
C THR A 60 -18.54 -23.52 3.13
N ALA A 61 -19.48 -24.18 3.83
CA ALA A 61 -20.24 -23.55 4.91
C ALA A 61 -19.33 -23.00 6.03
N ASP A 62 -18.33 -23.78 6.45
CA ASP A 62 -17.39 -23.39 7.49
C ASP A 62 -16.50 -22.20 7.07
N GLN A 63 -16.09 -22.18 5.80
CA GLN A 63 -15.36 -21.04 5.23
C GLN A 63 -16.23 -19.78 5.17
N LYS A 64 -17.51 -19.90 4.79
CA LYS A 64 -18.46 -18.77 4.79
C LYS A 64 -18.67 -18.24 6.20
N GLN A 65 -18.81 -19.09 7.20
CA GLN A 65 -18.93 -18.67 8.60
C GLN A 65 -17.69 -17.94 9.10
N THR A 66 -16.50 -18.46 8.77
CA THR A 66 -15.23 -17.81 9.11
C THR A 66 -15.09 -16.47 8.40
N TYR A 67 -15.44 -16.40 7.11
CA TYR A 67 -15.43 -15.17 6.33
C TYR A 67 -16.37 -14.10 6.94
N LEU A 68 -17.60 -14.48 7.29
CA LEU A 68 -18.56 -13.60 7.99
C LEU A 68 -18.01 -13.07 9.31
N THR A 69 -17.27 -13.89 10.05
CA THR A 69 -16.61 -13.49 11.31
C THR A 69 -15.48 -12.49 11.07
N ILE A 70 -14.72 -12.64 9.98
CA ILE A 70 -13.68 -11.68 9.60
C ILE A 70 -14.30 -10.34 9.21
N ILE A 71 -15.32 -10.35 8.35
CA ILE A 71 -15.90 -9.09 7.87
C ILE A 71 -16.76 -8.38 8.92
N SER A 72 -17.19 -9.05 9.99
CA SER A 72 -17.91 -8.42 11.10
C SER A 72 -17.00 -7.68 12.09
N ALA A 73 -15.67 -7.81 11.98
CA ALA A 73 -14.71 -7.16 12.86
C ALA A 73 -14.64 -5.62 12.70
N GLY A 74 -15.27 -5.06 11.67
CA GLY A 74 -15.26 -3.63 11.31
C GLY A 74 -13.96 -3.19 10.65
N THR A 75 -12.83 -3.53 11.25
CA THR A 75 -11.49 -3.31 10.67
C THR A 75 -10.60 -4.51 10.87
N ILE A 76 -9.66 -4.73 9.95
CA ILE A 76 -8.60 -5.72 10.09
C ILE A 76 -7.24 -5.08 9.88
N SER A 77 -6.23 -5.60 10.58
CA SER A 77 -4.84 -5.25 10.30
C SER A 77 -4.30 -6.10 9.16
N ILE A 78 -3.62 -5.47 8.20
CA ILE A 78 -2.91 -6.18 7.12
C ILE A 78 -1.74 -7.01 7.67
N ALA A 79 -1.17 -6.63 8.83
CA ALA A 79 -0.08 -7.39 9.45
C ALA A 79 -0.56 -8.70 10.12
N SER A 80 -1.87 -8.93 10.24
CA SER A 80 -2.42 -10.12 10.89
C SER A 80 -2.21 -11.38 10.05
N GLN A 81 -1.19 -12.17 10.40
CA GLN A 81 -0.87 -13.41 9.69
C GLN A 81 -2.03 -14.41 9.71
N ASN A 82 -2.78 -14.49 10.82
CA ASN A 82 -3.92 -15.40 10.93
C ASN A 82 -5.04 -15.05 9.95
N ILE A 83 -5.39 -13.76 9.82
CA ILE A 83 -6.41 -13.30 8.87
C ILE A 83 -5.93 -13.53 7.43
N ARG A 84 -4.66 -13.22 7.13
CA ARG A 84 -4.08 -13.46 5.82
C ARG A 84 -4.12 -14.93 5.42
N THR A 85 -3.73 -15.83 6.33
CA THR A 85 -3.77 -17.27 6.08
C THR A 85 -5.20 -17.76 5.90
N ALA A 86 -6.16 -17.29 6.71
CA ALA A 86 -7.56 -17.66 6.55
C ALA A 86 -8.13 -17.23 5.19
N LEU A 87 -7.92 -15.97 4.80
CA LEU A 87 -8.35 -15.45 3.49
C LEU A 87 -7.64 -16.17 2.33
N ALA A 88 -6.35 -16.48 2.46
CA ALA A 88 -5.59 -17.22 1.45
C ALA A 88 -6.03 -18.68 1.30
N ALA A 89 -6.56 -19.29 2.36
CA ALA A 89 -7.13 -20.64 2.34
C ALA A 89 -8.55 -20.67 1.74
N MET A 90 -9.33 -19.60 1.89
CA MET A 90 -10.63 -19.43 1.24
C MET A 90 -10.48 -19.10 -0.25
N PHE A 91 -9.57 -18.17 -0.56
CA PHE A 91 -9.37 -17.64 -1.91
C PHE A 91 -7.97 -18.02 -2.40
N GLY A 92 -7.92 -19.15 -3.10
CA GLY A 92 -6.70 -19.74 -3.65
C GLY A 92 -6.01 -18.86 -4.69
N ALA A 93 -4.77 -19.23 -5.06
CA ALA A 93 -4.06 -18.54 -6.13
C ALA A 93 -4.86 -18.57 -7.45
N GLY A 94 -4.91 -17.44 -8.15
CA GLY A 94 -5.67 -17.30 -9.40
C GLY A 94 -7.14 -16.90 -9.23
N SER A 95 -7.69 -16.86 -8.01
CA SER A 95 -9.04 -16.34 -7.76
C SER A 95 -9.11 -14.82 -7.93
N ALA A 96 -10.25 -14.31 -8.40
CA ALA A 96 -10.48 -12.88 -8.60
C ALA A 96 -10.46 -12.13 -7.26
N THR A 97 -11.07 -12.70 -6.23
CA THR A 97 -11.07 -12.16 -4.87
C THR A 97 -9.64 -12.04 -4.34
N ARG A 98 -8.79 -13.05 -4.52
CA ARG A 98 -7.40 -12.98 -4.07
C ARG A 98 -6.64 -11.85 -4.77
N ALA A 99 -6.83 -11.67 -6.07
CA ALA A 99 -6.23 -10.56 -6.81
C ALA A 99 -6.67 -9.21 -6.25
N ASN A 100 -7.97 -9.03 -6.00
CA ASN A 100 -8.53 -7.80 -5.43
C ASN A 100 -8.01 -7.53 -4.00
N LEU A 101 -7.95 -8.55 -3.15
CA LEU A 101 -7.42 -8.43 -1.78
C LEU A 101 -5.93 -8.07 -1.76
N ILE A 102 -5.15 -8.50 -2.76
CA ILE A 102 -3.74 -8.08 -2.92
C ILE A 102 -3.64 -6.59 -3.24
N VAL A 103 -4.49 -6.10 -4.15
CA VAL A 103 -4.54 -4.67 -4.49
C VAL A 103 -4.89 -3.83 -3.25
N LEU A 104 -5.85 -4.28 -2.45
CA LEU A 104 -6.27 -3.57 -1.23
C LEU A 104 -5.18 -3.42 -0.16
N GLN A 105 -4.09 -4.20 -0.20
CA GLN A 105 -3.00 -4.09 0.79
C GLN A 105 -2.23 -2.78 0.67
N THR A 106 -2.38 -2.06 -0.45
CA THR A 106 -1.67 -0.80 -0.69
C THR A 106 -2.64 0.33 -1.00
N ARG A 107 -2.20 1.57 -0.79
CA ARG A 107 -2.87 2.77 -1.27
C ARG A 107 -1.91 3.63 -2.06
N LYS A 108 -2.46 4.56 -2.83
CA LYS A 108 -1.65 5.64 -3.41
C LYS A 108 -1.01 6.48 -2.29
N GLY A 109 0.27 6.75 -2.46
CA GLY A 109 1.07 7.55 -1.55
C GLY A 109 2.27 8.17 -2.26
N SER A 110 3.08 8.87 -1.48
CA SER A 110 4.23 9.62 -1.97
C SER A 110 5.54 8.86 -1.78
N ARG A 111 6.59 9.25 -2.53
CA ARG A 111 7.93 8.67 -2.32
C ARG A 111 8.53 9.10 -0.99
N ALA A 112 8.25 10.34 -0.56
CA ALA A 112 8.61 10.81 0.77
C ALA A 112 8.08 9.87 1.85
N GLU A 113 6.79 9.53 1.79
CA GLU A 113 6.17 8.59 2.73
C GLU A 113 6.80 7.18 2.65
N GLU A 114 7.00 6.65 1.44
CA GLU A 114 7.57 5.32 1.22
C GLU A 114 8.97 5.15 1.85
N ILE A 115 9.78 6.22 1.87
CA ILE A 115 11.11 6.21 2.48
C ILE A 115 11.12 6.69 3.95
N GLY A 116 9.94 6.77 4.57
CA GLY A 116 9.81 7.09 5.99
C GLY A 116 10.00 8.57 6.33
N LEU A 117 9.86 9.46 5.35
CA LEU A 117 9.86 10.90 5.56
C LEU A 117 8.42 11.40 5.65
N GLU A 118 8.23 12.45 6.46
CA GLU A 118 7.06 13.29 6.35
C GLU A 118 7.13 14.14 5.06
N ARG A 119 6.39 15.25 5.02
CA ARG A 119 6.40 16.17 3.89
C ARG A 119 7.80 16.76 3.65
N VAL A 120 8.34 16.55 2.44
CA VAL A 120 9.61 17.13 2.01
C VAL A 120 9.39 18.57 1.55
N ARG A 121 9.99 19.56 2.21
CA ARG A 121 9.91 20.97 1.77
C ARG A 121 11.10 21.29 0.87
N THR A 122 10.98 22.34 0.05
CA THR A 122 12.07 22.81 -0.82
C THR A 122 13.38 23.01 -0.06
N GLY A 123 13.34 23.60 1.14
CA GLY A 123 14.53 23.77 1.98
C GLY A 123 15.17 22.46 2.46
N HIS A 124 14.41 21.36 2.58
CA HIS A 124 14.99 20.05 2.88
C HIS A 124 15.82 19.54 1.70
N VAL A 125 15.36 19.79 0.47
CA VAL A 125 16.09 19.41 -0.74
C VAL A 125 17.35 20.25 -0.90
N THR A 126 17.27 21.56 -0.67
CA THR A 126 18.44 22.46 -0.68
C THR A 126 19.49 22.01 0.34
N ALA A 127 19.08 21.71 1.57
CA ALA A 127 19.98 21.23 2.62
C ALA A 127 20.54 19.82 2.34
N ALA A 128 19.79 18.94 1.69
CA ALA A 128 20.25 17.60 1.34
C ALA A 128 21.27 17.62 0.19
N ARG A 129 21.21 18.61 -0.70
CA ARG A 129 22.13 18.79 -1.84
C ARG A 129 23.42 19.52 -1.49
N GLY A 130 23.35 20.50 -0.58
CA GLY A 130 24.53 21.20 -0.04
C GLY A 130 25.43 20.25 0.75
#